data_AF-W9IQC4-F1
#
_entry.id   AF-W9IQC4-F1
#
_cell.length_a   1.000
_cell.length_b   1.000
_cell.length_c   1.000
_cell.angle_alpha   90.00
_cell.angle_beta   90.00
_cell.angle_gamma   90.00
#
_symmetry.space_group_name_H-M   'P 1'
#
loop_
_entity.id
_entity.type
_entity.pdbx_description
1 polymer ?
#
loop_
_entity_poly.entity_id
_entity_poly.type
_entity_poly.pdbx_seq_one_letter_code
_entity_poly.pdbx_strand_id
1 'polypeptide(L)'
;MHPQTSRRVHQDTRSDLGGGLPSSEYFPISEIAVRVPTAPNFSEKQNLFDSPASGTQIAHIGKYDTTDGTSDYDISIAFNYGQATGSPQMMRWITEHVDLVYNPPYTVGSTGALEQTVRMLCDRFRDDSILTEDYTFATAMETFIPQGIKVFGINMDEQGQVG
;
A
#
# COMPACT_ATOMS: atom_id res chain seq x y z
N MET A 1 14.49 10.40 50.93
CA MET A 1 14.10 11.56 50.11
C MET A 1 14.79 11.43 48.76
N HIS A 2 14.04 11.06 47.73
CA HIS A 2 14.48 11.12 46.34
C HIS A 2 14.65 12.58 45.90
N PRO A 3 15.66 12.87 45.08
CA PRO A 3 15.49 13.78 43.98
C PRO A 3 15.69 13.05 42.64
N GLN A 4 14.87 13.45 41.69
CA GLN A 4 14.61 12.82 40.41
C GLN A 4 15.79 13.00 39.45
N THR A 5 16.18 11.92 38.78
CA THR A 5 17.10 11.97 37.64
C THR A 5 16.33 12.43 36.40
N SER A 6 16.55 13.69 36.03
CA SER A 6 16.18 14.24 34.73
C SER A 6 16.88 13.47 33.62
N ARG A 7 16.14 12.66 32.85
CA ARG A 7 16.62 12.16 31.55
C ARG A 7 16.58 13.31 30.55
N ARG A 8 17.70 14.02 30.43
CA ARG A 8 17.97 14.89 29.28
C ARG A 8 18.46 14.06 28.10
N VAL A 9 17.93 14.46 26.94
CA VAL A 9 18.21 14.00 25.59
C VAL A 9 19.69 14.20 25.26
N HIS A 10 20.39 13.12 24.93
CA HIS A 10 21.53 13.10 24.01
C HIS A 10 21.57 11.72 23.37
N GLN A 11 20.95 11.60 22.20
CA GLN A 11 21.09 10.42 21.34
C GLN A 11 22.06 10.84 20.24
N ASP A 12 23.34 10.88 20.61
CA ASP A 12 24.44 11.10 19.69
C ASP A 12 24.52 9.90 18.71
N THR A 13 24.78 10.22 17.46
CA THR A 13 24.91 9.37 16.27
C THR A 13 25.33 7.93 16.54
N ARG A 14 24.35 7.03 16.66
CA ARG A 14 24.58 5.59 16.69
C ARG A 14 24.71 5.09 15.26
N SER A 15 25.93 4.82 14.82
CA SER A 15 26.15 4.11 13.55
C SER A 15 25.53 2.71 13.64
N ASP A 16 24.52 2.44 12.83
CA ASP A 16 23.93 1.11 12.71
C ASP A 16 24.84 0.21 11.87
N LEU A 17 25.40 -0.81 12.52
CA LEU A 17 26.23 -1.84 11.89
C LEU A 17 25.50 -3.20 11.82
N GLY A 18 24.22 -3.25 12.18
CA GLY A 18 23.43 -4.48 12.30
C GLY A 18 22.28 -4.58 11.31
N GLY A 19 21.64 -3.46 10.96
CA GLY A 19 20.63 -3.43 9.90
C GLY A 19 21.32 -3.47 8.53
N GLY A 20 21.15 -4.56 7.77
CA GLY A 20 21.69 -4.70 6.40
C GLY A 20 21.04 -3.77 5.36
N LEU A 21 20.74 -2.52 5.73
CA LEU A 21 20.16 -1.50 4.88
C LEU A 21 21.24 -0.98 3.93
N PRO A 22 21.08 -1.13 2.60
CA PRO A 22 22.04 -0.58 1.66
C PRO A 22 22.10 0.95 1.77
N SER A 23 23.31 1.50 1.66
CA SER A 23 23.48 2.96 1.53
C SER A 23 22.77 3.43 0.27
N SER A 24 22.02 4.53 0.38
CA SER A 24 21.33 5.14 -0.75
C SER A 24 22.30 5.57 -1.85
N GLU A 25 23.58 5.80 -1.55
CA GLU A 25 24.63 6.13 -2.53
C GLU A 25 24.74 5.08 -3.65
N TYR A 26 24.40 3.82 -3.37
CA TYR A 26 24.43 2.75 -4.36
C TYR A 26 23.18 2.66 -5.23
N PHE A 27 22.14 3.47 -4.97
CA PHE A 27 20.96 3.54 -5.82
C PHE A 27 21.26 4.40 -7.07
N PRO A 28 21.20 3.84 -8.29
CA PRO A 28 21.63 4.52 -9.51
C PRO A 28 20.59 5.52 -10.07
N ILE A 29 19.63 5.94 -9.24
CA ILE A 29 18.54 6.85 -9.64
C ILE A 29 18.57 8.05 -8.69
N SER A 30 18.72 9.24 -9.27
CA SER A 30 18.79 10.52 -8.54
C SER A 30 17.46 11.26 -8.48
N GLU A 31 16.62 11.08 -9.49
CA GLU A 31 15.31 11.73 -9.61
C GLU A 31 14.37 10.90 -10.47
N ILE A 32 13.06 11.08 -10.24
CA ILE A 32 11.98 10.57 -11.07
C ILE A 32 11.01 11.71 -11.32
N ALA A 33 10.65 11.92 -12.59
CA ALA A 33 9.61 12.87 -12.99
C ALA A 33 8.48 12.13 -13.69
N VAL A 34 7.27 12.23 -13.15
CA VAL A 34 6.07 11.61 -13.71
C VAL A 34 5.11 12.70 -14.18
N ARG A 35 4.71 12.62 -15.44
CA ARG A 35 3.68 13.50 -15.97
C ARG A 35 2.31 12.91 -15.64
N VAL A 36 1.47 13.68 -14.97
CA VAL A 36 0.12 13.28 -14.59
C VAL A 36 -0.91 14.31 -15.07
N PRO A 37 -2.13 13.89 -15.45
CA PRO A 37 -3.19 14.82 -15.81
C PRO A 37 -3.60 15.69 -14.61
N THR A 38 -4.05 16.90 -14.91
CA THR A 38 -4.61 17.83 -13.94
C THR A 38 -6.13 17.83 -14.07
N ALA A 39 -6.83 17.71 -12.93
CA ALA A 39 -8.29 17.78 -12.89
C ALA A 39 -8.79 19.10 -13.52
N PRO A 40 -9.95 19.08 -14.20
CA PRO A 40 -10.87 17.97 -14.39
C PRO A 40 -10.58 17.08 -15.61
N ASN A 41 -9.49 17.34 -16.35
CA ASN A 41 -9.25 16.74 -17.66
C ASN A 41 -8.37 15.51 -17.57
N PHE A 42 -8.95 14.31 -17.66
CA PHE A 42 -8.22 13.03 -17.55
C PHE A 42 -8.07 12.28 -18.88
N SER A 43 -8.42 12.91 -20.02
CA SER A 43 -8.29 12.31 -21.35
C SER A 43 -6.82 12.11 -21.74
N GLU A 44 -6.43 10.86 -22.04
CA GLU A 44 -5.05 10.50 -22.38
C GLU A 44 -4.57 11.20 -23.67
N LYS A 45 -5.40 11.19 -24.72
CA LYS A 45 -5.06 11.76 -26.04
C LYS A 45 -4.73 13.26 -25.96
N GLN A 46 -5.52 13.99 -25.18
CA GLN A 46 -5.44 15.45 -25.09
C GLN A 46 -4.27 15.93 -24.22
N ASN A 47 -3.86 15.11 -23.25
CA ASN A 47 -2.91 15.49 -22.21
C ASN A 47 -1.48 14.93 -22.44
N LEU A 48 -1.33 13.78 -23.10
CA LEU A 48 -0.01 13.14 -23.26
C LEU A 48 0.70 13.46 -24.58
N PHE A 49 -0.05 13.78 -25.65
CA PHE A 49 0.52 13.86 -27.01
C PHE A 49 0.45 15.25 -27.68
N ASP A 50 -0.52 16.10 -27.32
CA ASP A 50 -0.86 17.26 -28.17
C ASP A 50 -0.33 18.63 -27.69
N SER A 51 0.03 18.82 -26.40
CA SER A 51 0.81 20.00 -25.96
C SER A 51 1.28 19.94 -24.49
N PRO A 52 2.51 20.36 -24.16
CA PRO A 52 3.03 20.41 -22.79
C PRO A 52 2.38 21.43 -21.84
N ALA A 53 1.42 22.25 -22.29
CA ALA A 53 1.08 23.51 -21.63
C ALA A 53 -0.37 23.63 -21.11
N SER A 54 -1.26 22.69 -21.42
CA SER A 54 -2.67 22.80 -21.00
C SER A 54 -3.22 21.44 -20.58
N GLY A 55 -3.06 21.09 -19.31
CA GLY A 55 -3.75 19.94 -18.71
C GLY A 55 -2.89 18.88 -18.03
N THR A 56 -1.56 19.03 -17.99
CA THR A 56 -0.68 18.13 -17.24
C THR A 56 0.18 18.87 -16.23
N GLN A 57 0.47 18.19 -15.13
CA GLN A 57 1.45 18.59 -14.12
C GLN A 57 2.58 17.55 -14.10
N ILE A 58 3.77 17.99 -13.69
CA ILE A 58 4.92 17.11 -13.51
C ILE A 58 5.11 16.91 -12.01
N ALA A 59 4.88 15.70 -11.54
CA ALA A 59 5.25 15.28 -10.20
C ALA A 59 6.73 14.88 -10.24
N HIS A 60 7.56 15.58 -9.46
CA HIS A 60 9.00 15.33 -9.36
C HIS A 60 9.32 14.83 -7.96
N ILE A 61 10.21 13.84 -7.89
CA ILE A 61 10.76 13.30 -6.65
C ILE A 61 12.26 13.12 -6.82
N GLY A 62 13.03 13.78 -5.97
CA GLY A 62 14.47 13.65 -5.86
C GLY A 62 14.88 12.63 -4.81
N LYS A 63 16.19 12.40 -4.74
CA LYS A 63 16.78 11.39 -3.86
C LYS A 63 16.80 11.76 -2.39
N TYR A 64 16.88 13.04 -2.07
CA TYR A 64 17.07 13.54 -0.70
C TYR A 64 16.05 14.63 -0.34
N ASP A 65 14.90 14.65 -1.01
CA ASP A 65 13.88 15.68 -0.84
C ASP A 65 13.37 15.81 0.60
N THR A 66 13.39 14.72 1.38
CA THR A 66 13.01 14.80 2.81
C THR A 66 14.07 15.51 3.66
N THR A 67 15.35 15.39 3.28
CA THR A 67 16.45 16.09 3.94
C THR A 67 16.43 17.57 3.59
N ASP A 68 16.07 17.89 2.35
CA ASP A 68 15.96 19.26 1.84
C ASP A 68 14.63 19.93 2.22
N GLY A 69 13.68 19.18 2.79
CA GLY A 69 12.37 19.67 3.22
C GLY A 69 11.40 19.99 2.08
N THR A 70 11.67 19.49 0.86
CA THR A 70 10.86 19.74 -0.34
C THR A 70 9.72 18.74 -0.50
N SER A 71 9.81 17.57 0.12
CA SER A 71 8.79 16.51 0.11
C SER A 71 8.83 15.70 1.41
N ASP A 72 7.70 15.11 1.79
CA ASP A 72 7.61 14.13 2.89
C ASP A 72 8.06 12.72 2.48
N TYR A 73 8.37 12.50 1.19
CA TYR A 73 8.82 11.21 0.64
C TYR A 73 9.87 11.42 -0.45
N ASP A 74 10.93 10.61 -0.46
CA ASP A 74 12.02 10.69 -1.43
C ASP A 74 12.49 9.31 -1.91
N ILE A 75 13.37 9.29 -2.92
CA ILE A 75 13.88 8.02 -3.50
C ILE A 75 14.76 7.25 -2.51
N SER A 76 15.51 7.93 -1.65
CA SER A 76 16.36 7.26 -0.66
C SER A 76 15.55 6.41 0.33
N ILE A 77 14.34 6.85 0.65
CA ILE A 77 13.37 6.10 1.46
C ILE A 77 12.65 5.07 0.61
N ALA A 78 12.15 5.46 -0.58
CA ALA A 78 11.31 4.61 -1.42
C ALA A 78 12.02 3.35 -1.94
N PHE A 79 13.32 3.43 -2.21
CA PHE A 79 14.11 2.31 -2.75
C PHE A 79 14.84 1.51 -1.68
N ASN A 80 14.75 1.94 -0.42
CA ASN A 80 15.25 1.15 0.70
C ASN A 80 14.18 0.17 1.20
N TYR A 81 14.57 -0.73 2.08
CA TYR A 81 13.64 -1.67 2.70
C TYR A 81 12.57 -0.92 3.50
N GLY A 82 11.31 -1.05 3.06
CA GLY A 82 10.14 -0.49 3.74
C GLY A 82 9.55 -1.44 4.77
N GLN A 83 8.67 -0.91 5.62
CA GLN A 83 7.79 -1.73 6.45
C GLN A 83 6.83 -2.55 5.57
N ALA A 84 6.46 -3.75 6.02
CA ALA A 84 5.55 -4.64 5.27
C ALA A 84 4.17 -4.00 4.99
N THR A 85 3.79 -2.98 5.76
CA THR A 85 2.58 -2.19 5.60
C THR A 85 2.65 -1.15 4.48
N GLY A 86 3.80 -0.99 3.82
CA GLY A 86 4.03 0.08 2.83
C GLY A 86 4.51 1.39 3.46
N SER A 87 4.68 2.43 2.63
CA SER A 87 5.16 3.73 3.10
C SER A 87 4.08 4.44 3.95
N PRO A 88 4.46 5.07 5.08
CA PRO A 88 3.51 5.81 5.93
C PRO A 88 2.68 6.86 5.17
N GLN A 89 3.29 7.50 4.17
CA GLN A 89 2.70 8.53 3.33
C GLN A 89 1.55 7.96 2.48
N MET A 90 1.75 6.79 1.88
CA MET A 90 0.71 6.11 1.10
C MET A 90 -0.39 5.57 2.03
N MET A 91 -0.01 4.97 3.16
CA MET A 91 -0.96 4.43 4.12
C MET A 91 -1.88 5.52 4.67
N ARG A 92 -1.35 6.70 4.99
CA ARG A 92 -2.15 7.84 5.41
C ARG A 92 -3.20 8.21 4.36
N TRP A 93 -2.81 8.33 3.09
CA TRP A 93 -3.74 8.67 2.02
C TRP A 93 -4.84 7.62 1.85
N ILE A 94 -4.48 6.33 1.89
CA ILE A 94 -5.45 5.23 1.80
C ILE A 94 -6.43 5.27 2.97
N THR A 95 -5.93 5.43 4.20
CA THR A 95 -6.78 5.52 5.40
C THR A 95 -7.74 6.71 5.31
N GLU A 96 -7.24 7.91 4.97
CA GLU A 96 -8.08 9.10 4.80
C GLU A 96 -9.12 8.91 3.69
N HIS A 97 -8.75 8.30 2.56
CA HIS A 97 -9.68 8.03 1.46
C HIS A 97 -10.79 7.04 1.86
N VAL A 98 -10.41 5.96 2.54
CA VAL A 98 -11.35 4.94 3.02
C VAL A 98 -12.30 5.53 4.07
N ASP A 99 -11.80 6.35 5.00
CA ASP A 99 -12.62 7.04 5.99
C ASP A 99 -13.62 7.98 5.34
N LEU A 100 -13.21 8.73 4.30
CA LEU A 100 -14.08 9.66 3.58
C LEU A 100 -15.17 8.98 2.76
N VAL A 101 -14.88 7.85 2.11
CA VAL A 101 -15.82 7.18 1.20
C VAL A 101 -16.69 6.15 1.91
N TYR A 102 -16.10 5.36 2.80
CA TYR A 102 -16.74 4.17 3.39
C TYR A 102 -16.93 4.27 4.90
N ASN A 103 -16.18 5.11 5.61
CA ASN A 103 -16.11 5.19 7.08
C ASN A 103 -16.16 3.81 7.78
N PRO A 104 -15.35 2.82 7.34
CA PRO A 104 -15.43 1.48 7.89
C PRO A 104 -14.63 1.38 9.20
N PRO A 105 -15.00 0.48 10.11
CA PRO A 105 -14.24 0.24 11.33
C PRO A 105 -12.89 -0.49 11.10
N TYR A 106 -12.44 -0.72 9.86
CA TYR A 106 -11.16 -1.37 9.51
C TYR A 106 -10.72 -1.14 8.05
N THR A 107 -9.42 -1.23 7.76
CA THR A 107 -8.81 -1.02 6.43
C THR A 107 -8.38 -2.33 5.76
N VAL A 108 -8.58 -2.52 4.44
CA VAL A 108 -8.10 -3.73 3.73
C VAL A 108 -7.70 -3.44 2.26
N GLY A 109 -6.54 -3.97 1.82
CA GLY A 109 -6.13 -4.03 0.40
C GLY A 109 -6.54 -5.36 -0.24
N SER A 110 -7.13 -5.35 -1.44
CA SER A 110 -8.04 -6.42 -1.88
C SER A 110 -7.44 -7.82 -2.12
N THR A 111 -6.24 -7.95 -2.68
CA THR A 111 -5.80 -9.26 -3.23
C THR A 111 -4.80 -9.98 -2.31
N GLY A 112 -3.78 -9.28 -1.81
CA GLY A 112 -2.86 -9.86 -0.82
C GLY A 112 -3.53 -10.11 0.54
N ALA A 113 -4.50 -9.26 0.92
CA ALA A 113 -5.22 -9.49 2.17
C ALA A 113 -6.17 -10.66 2.08
N LEU A 114 -6.72 -11.01 0.91
CA LEU A 114 -7.56 -12.20 0.77
C LEU A 114 -6.76 -13.46 1.07
N GLU A 115 -5.55 -13.59 0.50
CA GLU A 115 -4.66 -14.73 0.76
C GLU A 115 -4.25 -14.82 2.24
N GLN A 116 -3.88 -13.69 2.85
CA GLN A 116 -3.54 -13.65 4.27
C GLN A 116 -4.75 -13.94 5.17
N THR A 117 -5.93 -13.45 4.81
CA THR A 117 -7.17 -13.70 5.56
C THR A 117 -7.51 -15.17 5.55
N VAL A 118 -7.39 -15.85 4.41
CA VAL A 118 -7.62 -17.29 4.30
C VAL A 118 -6.61 -18.05 5.17
N ARG A 119 -5.32 -17.69 5.14
CA ARG A 119 -4.32 -18.32 6.02
C ARG A 119 -4.57 -18.09 7.51
N MET A 120 -5.10 -16.93 7.88
CA MET A 120 -5.38 -16.59 9.28
C MET A 120 -6.64 -17.28 9.80
N LEU A 121 -7.66 -17.43 8.97
CA LEU A 121 -9.00 -17.82 9.41
C LEU A 121 -9.39 -19.25 9.05
N CYS A 122 -8.81 -19.81 7.99
CA CYS A 122 -9.14 -21.13 7.46
C CYS A 122 -7.96 -22.10 7.61
N ASP A 123 -8.24 -23.30 8.09
CA ASP A 123 -7.28 -24.38 8.24
C ASP A 123 -7.81 -25.66 7.61
N ARG A 124 -7.06 -26.18 6.63
CA ARG A 124 -7.36 -27.45 5.96
C ARG A 124 -7.40 -28.64 6.93
N PHE A 125 -6.64 -28.60 8.02
CA PHE A 125 -6.62 -29.68 9.02
C PHE A 125 -7.84 -29.66 9.93
N ARG A 126 -8.54 -28.52 10.02
CA ARG A 126 -9.85 -28.40 10.66
C ARG A 126 -11.01 -28.67 9.71
N ASP A 127 -10.72 -28.94 8.44
CA ASP A 127 -11.70 -29.12 7.36
C ASP A 127 -12.58 -27.87 7.12
N ASP A 128 -12.00 -26.68 7.30
CA ASP A 128 -12.70 -25.42 7.09
C ASP A 128 -13.08 -25.21 5.62
N SER A 129 -14.16 -24.46 5.41
CA SER A 129 -14.72 -24.20 4.09
C SER A 129 -15.11 -22.73 3.94
N ILE A 130 -15.08 -22.23 2.71
CA ILE A 130 -15.44 -20.85 2.37
C ILE A 130 -16.72 -20.87 1.53
N LEU A 131 -17.61 -19.93 1.82
CA LEU A 131 -18.80 -19.64 1.01
C LEU A 131 -18.45 -18.57 -0.02
N THR A 132 -18.81 -18.80 -1.28
CA THR A 132 -18.66 -17.84 -2.37
C THR A 132 -19.96 -17.67 -3.13
N GLU A 133 -20.07 -16.63 -3.94
CA GLU A 133 -21.06 -16.57 -5.02
C GLU A 133 -20.92 -17.75 -5.98
N ASP A 134 -22.03 -18.21 -6.57
CA ASP A 134 -22.02 -19.30 -7.56
C ASP A 134 -21.19 -18.94 -8.81
N TYR A 135 -21.13 -17.63 -9.14
CA TYR A 135 -20.22 -17.06 -10.12
C TYR A 135 -19.24 -16.12 -9.43
N THR A 136 -18.20 -16.68 -8.80
CA THR A 136 -17.20 -15.90 -8.08
C THR A 136 -15.97 -15.54 -8.92
N PHE A 137 -15.15 -14.63 -8.40
CA PHE A 137 -13.92 -14.16 -9.05
C PHE A 137 -12.88 -15.27 -9.16
N ALA A 138 -12.37 -15.54 -10.37
CA ALA A 138 -11.46 -16.67 -10.63
C ALA A 138 -10.20 -16.65 -9.74
N THR A 139 -9.62 -15.48 -9.48
CA THR A 139 -8.43 -15.36 -8.62
C THR A 139 -8.71 -15.69 -7.16
N ALA A 140 -9.96 -15.54 -6.69
CA ALA A 140 -10.34 -16.00 -5.34
C ALA A 140 -10.29 -17.53 -5.27
N MET A 141 -10.81 -18.23 -6.28
CA MET A 141 -10.72 -19.70 -6.39
C MET A 141 -9.28 -20.17 -6.48
N GLU A 142 -8.45 -19.49 -7.27
CA GLU A 142 -7.01 -19.75 -7.37
C GLU A 142 -6.27 -19.50 -6.06
N THR A 143 -6.83 -18.73 -5.12
CA THR A 143 -6.25 -18.52 -3.78
C THR A 143 -6.66 -19.63 -2.81
N PHE A 144 -7.91 -20.13 -2.89
CA PHE A 144 -8.45 -21.10 -1.93
C PHE A 144 -8.03 -22.55 -2.25
N ILE A 145 -8.10 -22.95 -3.53
CA ILE A 145 -7.86 -24.33 -3.97
C ILE A 145 -6.45 -24.80 -3.59
N PRO A 146 -5.36 -24.04 -3.84
CA PRO A 146 -4.00 -24.48 -3.49
C PRO A 146 -3.77 -24.61 -1.98
N GLN A 147 -4.56 -23.91 -1.17
CA GLN A 147 -4.51 -24.01 0.30
C GLN A 147 -5.27 -25.24 0.83
N GLY A 148 -5.98 -25.97 -0.04
CA GLY A 148 -6.78 -27.14 0.32
C GLY A 148 -8.10 -26.79 1.01
N ILE A 149 -8.57 -25.55 0.85
CA ILE A 149 -9.83 -25.07 1.42
C ILE A 149 -10.99 -25.42 0.48
N LYS A 150 -12.04 -26.03 1.02
CA LYS A 150 -13.27 -26.35 0.27
C LYS A 150 -14.06 -25.07 0.00
N VAL A 151 -14.68 -24.99 -1.17
CA VAL A 151 -15.47 -23.82 -1.58
C VAL A 151 -16.88 -24.26 -1.93
N PHE A 152 -17.87 -23.55 -1.41
CA PHE A 152 -19.29 -23.78 -1.67
C PHE A 152 -19.93 -22.53 -2.27
N GLY A 153 -20.55 -22.68 -3.45
CA GLY A 153 -21.31 -21.63 -4.11
C GLY A 153 -22.68 -21.41 -3.45
N ILE A 154 -23.06 -20.15 -3.29
CA ILE A 154 -24.40 -19.70 -2.90
C ILE A 154 -25.11 -19.20 -4.15
N ASN A 155 -26.35 -19.64 -4.34
CA ASN A 155 -27.21 -19.20 -5.45
C ASN A 155 -27.32 -17.67 -5.49
N MET A 156 -27.39 -17.11 -6.70
CA MET A 156 -27.56 -15.68 -6.91
C MET A 156 -28.87 -15.37 -7.64
N ASP A 157 -29.48 -14.24 -7.31
CA ASP A 157 -30.56 -13.61 -8.07
C ASP A 157 -30.03 -12.40 -8.86
N GLU A 158 -30.94 -11.60 -9.43
CA GLU A 158 -30.59 -10.40 -10.19
C GLU A 158 -29.94 -9.28 -9.35
N GLN A 159 -29.95 -9.38 -8.02
CA GLN A 159 -29.39 -8.42 -7.07
C GLN A 159 -28.12 -8.93 -6.37
N GLY A 160 -27.78 -10.21 -6.47
CA GLY A 160 -26.58 -10.81 -5.89
C GLY A 160 -26.86 -12.10 -5.14
N GLN A 161 -26.09 -12.40 -4.08
CA GLN A 161 -26.28 -13.60 -3.26
C GLN A 161 -27.68 -13.67 -2.65
N VAL A 162 -28.32 -14.84 -2.76
CA VAL A 162 -29.62 -15.14 -2.15
C VAL A 162 -29.38 -16.09 -0.97
N GLY A 163 -29.65 -15.59 0.22
CA GLY A 163 -29.64 -16.36 1.48
C GLY A 163 -31.02 -16.85 1.87
#